data_AF-A0AAE4QM22-F1
#
_entry.id   AF-A0AAE4QM22-F1
#
_cell.length_a   1.000
_cell.length_b   1.000
_cell.length_c   1.000
_cell.angle_alpha   90.00
_cell.angle_beta   90.00
_cell.angle_gamma   90.00
#
_symmetry.space_group_name_H-M   'P 1'
#
loop_
_entity.id
_entity.type
_entity.pdbx_description
1 polymer ?
#
loop_
_entity_poly.entity_id
_entity_poly.type
_entity_poly.pdbx_seq_one_letter_code
_entity_poly.pdbx_strand_id
1 'polypeptide(L)'
;MSAAVRIRFLLLPFLLSIAGCKTKPDSQLQTLIRHATVLGETKCECEKLERASGAESEEVSICLRKLEEAEKTYKVNIRLYRELADRGEVLVQNSYKKKCPL
;
A
#
# COMPACT_ATOMS: atom_id res chain seq x y z
N MET A 1 -23.63 42.33 44.88
CA MET A 1 -23.77 42.09 43.43
C MET A 1 -23.65 43.43 42.72
N SER A 2 -22.54 43.68 42.02
CA SER A 2 -22.43 44.70 40.97
C SER A 2 -21.07 44.62 40.28
N ALA A 3 -21.08 44.95 38.99
CA ALA A 3 -20.08 44.65 37.98
C ALA A 3 -18.84 45.57 38.02
N ALA A 4 -17.70 45.05 37.56
CA ALA A 4 -16.67 45.86 36.91
C ALA A 4 -15.91 45.00 35.89
N VAL A 5 -16.18 45.28 34.62
CA VAL A 5 -15.50 44.75 33.44
C VAL A 5 -14.05 45.23 33.42
N ARG A 6 -13.09 44.32 33.20
CA ARG A 6 -11.80 44.67 32.58
C ARG A 6 -11.40 43.62 31.56
N ILE A 7 -11.55 44.02 30.32
CA ILE A 7 -11.01 43.41 29.11
C ILE A 7 -9.48 43.32 29.25
N ARG A 8 -8.92 42.11 29.09
CA ARG A 8 -7.55 41.95 28.59
C ARG A 8 -7.54 40.93 27.47
N PHE A 9 -7.56 41.49 26.28
CA PHE A 9 -7.09 40.91 25.03
C PHE A 9 -5.71 40.26 25.24
N LEU A 10 -5.64 38.94 25.10
CA LEU A 10 -4.49 38.16 24.64
C LEU A 10 -5.14 36.93 23.97
N LEU A 11 -5.70 37.07 22.77
CA LEU A 11 -5.00 36.73 21.52
C LEU A 11 -3.93 35.65 21.75
N LEU A 12 -4.32 34.38 21.65
CA LEU A 12 -3.53 33.42 20.87
C LEU A 12 -4.43 32.24 20.45
N PRO A 13 -4.99 32.28 19.23
CA PRO A 13 -5.63 31.11 18.63
C PRO A 13 -4.51 30.22 18.08
N PHE A 14 -4.02 29.27 18.86
CA PHE A 14 -3.13 28.25 18.30
C PHE A 14 -3.97 27.11 17.70
N LEU A 15 -4.69 27.49 16.64
CA LEU A 15 -5.08 26.62 15.56
C LEU A 15 -3.80 26.19 14.83
N LEU A 16 -3.03 25.25 15.40
CA LEU A 16 -2.24 24.37 14.55
C LEU A 16 -3.13 23.21 14.14
N SER A 17 -3.91 23.51 13.11
CA SER A 17 -4.23 22.56 12.06
C SER A 17 -3.06 21.60 11.90
N ILE A 18 -3.25 20.35 12.33
CA ILE A 18 -2.49 19.22 11.80
C ILE A 18 -2.97 19.06 10.36
N ALA A 19 -2.64 20.05 9.52
CA ALA A 19 -2.67 19.92 8.10
C ALA A 19 -1.77 18.71 7.85
N GLY A 20 -2.38 17.62 7.40
CA GLY A 20 -1.68 16.39 7.06
C GLY A 20 -0.63 16.74 6.01
N CYS A 21 0.59 17.02 6.47
CA CYS A 21 1.77 17.08 5.64
C CYS A 21 1.93 15.69 5.07
N LYS A 22 1.31 15.46 3.90
CA LYS A 22 1.58 14.31 3.05
C LYS A 22 2.98 14.51 2.49
N THR A 23 3.99 14.24 3.32
CA THR A 23 5.37 14.11 2.86
C THR A 23 5.36 13.07 1.75
N LYS A 24 5.89 13.42 0.57
CA LYS A 24 5.99 12.48 -0.54
C LYS A 24 6.71 11.23 -0.03
N PRO A 25 6.21 10.02 -0.34
CA PRO A 25 6.88 8.80 0.08
C PRO A 25 8.30 8.76 -0.49
N ASP A 26 9.24 8.28 0.32
CA ASP A 26 10.62 8.01 -0.07
C ASP A 26 10.67 7.23 -1.40
N SER A 27 11.67 7.47 -2.25
CA SER A 27 11.82 6.77 -3.54
C SER A 27 11.94 5.25 -3.36
N GLN A 28 12.52 4.79 -2.26
CA GLN A 28 12.59 3.38 -1.88
C GLN A 28 11.20 2.84 -1.54
N LEU A 29 10.44 3.59 -0.75
CA LEU A 29 9.08 3.25 -0.37
C LEU A 29 8.13 3.22 -1.59
N GLN A 30 8.29 4.14 -2.53
CA GLN A 30 7.53 4.11 -3.80
C GLN A 30 7.84 2.88 -4.63
N THR A 31 9.12 2.54 -4.75
CA THR A 31 9.58 1.34 -5.47
C THR A 31 8.98 0.08 -4.84
N LEU A 32 9.04 -0.02 -3.51
CA LEU A 32 8.42 -1.12 -2.78
C LEU A 32 6.90 -1.18 -3.01
N ILE A 33 6.19 -0.06 -2.84
CA ILE A 33 4.74 0.02 -3.06
C ILE A 33 4.38 -0.50 -4.44
N ARG A 34 5.13 -0.09 -5.48
CA ARG A 34 4.88 -0.53 -6.85
C ARG A 34 5.01 -2.04 -7.00
N HIS A 35 6.12 -2.63 -6.57
CA HIS A 35 6.37 -4.06 -6.76
C HIS A 35 5.48 -4.93 -5.88
N ALA A 36 5.20 -4.51 -4.63
CA ALA A 36 4.25 -5.17 -3.76
C ALA A 36 2.82 -5.15 -4.35
N THR A 37 2.42 -4.01 -4.92
CA THR A 37 1.12 -3.88 -5.59
C THR A 37 1.02 -4.85 -6.76
N VAL A 38 2.00 -4.84 -7.67
CA VAL A 38 2.02 -5.74 -8.84
C VAL A 38 1.93 -7.20 -8.41
N LEU A 39 2.71 -7.63 -7.41
CA LEU A 39 2.67 -9.01 -6.94
C LEU A 39 1.27 -9.42 -6.43
N GLY A 40 0.65 -8.61 -5.57
CA GLY A 40 -0.66 -8.95 -5.02
C GLY A 40 -1.78 -8.89 -6.07
N GLU A 41 -1.72 -7.94 -7.01
CA GLU A 41 -2.69 -7.85 -8.11
C GLU A 41 -2.55 -9.03 -9.09
N THR A 42 -1.32 -9.38 -9.51
CA THR A 42 -1.06 -10.54 -10.38
C THR A 42 -1.48 -11.84 -9.72
N LYS A 43 -1.26 -12.01 -8.41
CA LYS A 43 -1.76 -13.19 -7.68
C LYS A 43 -3.28 -13.31 -7.81
N CYS A 44 -4.00 -12.22 -7.59
CA CYS A 44 -5.46 -12.20 -7.73
C CYS A 44 -5.92 -12.48 -9.18
N GLU A 45 -5.22 -11.94 -10.17
CA GLU A 45 -5.50 -12.20 -11.59
C GLU A 45 -5.36 -13.69 -11.92
N CYS A 46 -4.28 -14.33 -11.49
CA CYS A 46 -4.07 -15.76 -11.77
C CYS A 46 -5.08 -16.65 -11.07
N GLU A 47 -5.45 -16.35 -9.81
CA GLU A 47 -6.51 -17.10 -9.13
C GLU A 47 -7.88 -16.96 -9.80
N LYS A 48 -8.23 -15.75 -10.29
CA LYS A 48 -9.47 -15.55 -11.03
C LYS A 48 -9.47 -16.33 -12.34
N LEU A 49 -8.33 -16.33 -13.03
CA LEU A 49 -8.15 -17.08 -14.26
C LEU A 49 -8.27 -18.58 -14.01
N GLU A 50 -7.59 -19.10 -12.98
CA GLU A 50 -7.67 -20.51 -12.58
C GLU A 50 -9.10 -20.94 -12.25
N ARG A 51 -9.88 -20.11 -11.54
CA ARG A 51 -11.30 -20.38 -11.28
C ARG A 51 -12.16 -20.39 -12.55
N ALA A 52 -11.77 -19.65 -13.58
CA ALA A 52 -12.53 -19.50 -14.81
C ALA A 52 -12.18 -20.57 -15.87
N SER A 53 -10.89 -20.87 -16.05
CA SER A 53 -10.40 -21.76 -17.11
C SER A 53 -9.88 -23.12 -16.61
N GLY A 54 -9.77 -23.31 -15.29
CA GLY A 54 -9.22 -24.52 -14.69
C GLY A 54 -7.68 -24.49 -14.60
N ALA A 55 -7.12 -25.22 -13.64
CA ALA A 55 -5.70 -25.18 -13.31
C ALA A 55 -4.76 -25.60 -14.46
N GLU A 56 -5.23 -26.47 -15.36
CA GLU A 56 -4.44 -27.02 -16.46
C GLU A 56 -4.50 -26.16 -17.74
N SER A 57 -5.12 -24.96 -17.69
CA SER A 57 -5.23 -24.11 -18.87
C SER A 57 -3.88 -23.46 -19.24
N GLU A 58 -3.66 -23.27 -20.54
CA GLU A 58 -2.44 -22.60 -21.04
C GLU A 58 -2.35 -21.16 -20.50
N GLU A 59 -3.49 -20.48 -20.41
CA GLU A 59 -3.59 -19.12 -19.87
C GLU A 59 -3.20 -19.07 -18.38
N VAL A 60 -3.57 -20.08 -17.58
CA VAL A 60 -3.12 -20.20 -16.19
C VAL A 60 -1.62 -20.40 -16.14
N SER A 61 -1.06 -21.27 -16.99
CA SER A 61 0.39 -21.48 -17.08
C SER A 61 1.15 -20.19 -17.43
N ILE A 62 0.64 -19.41 -18.37
CA ILE A 62 1.18 -18.09 -18.73
C ILE A 62 1.07 -17.12 -17.53
N CYS A 63 -0.05 -17.14 -16.81
CA CYS A 63 -0.23 -16.27 -15.65
C CYS A 63 0.72 -16.64 -14.51
N LEU A 64 0.89 -17.92 -14.22
CA LEU A 64 1.81 -18.40 -13.18
C LEU A 64 3.25 -17.98 -13.46
N ARG A 65 3.69 -17.98 -14.73
CA ARG A 65 4.99 -17.41 -15.12
C ARG A 65 5.10 -15.92 -14.79
N LYS A 66 4.06 -15.13 -15.06
CA LYS A 66 4.03 -13.69 -14.69
C LYS A 66 4.07 -13.50 -13.18
N LEU A 67 3.38 -14.36 -12.44
CA LEU A 67 3.39 -14.34 -10.98
C LEU A 67 4.78 -14.62 -10.42
N GLU A 68 5.49 -15.62 -10.98
CA GLU A 68 6.87 -15.94 -10.61
C GLU A 68 7.82 -14.76 -10.89
N GLU A 69 7.69 -14.11 -12.05
CA GLU A 69 8.48 -12.92 -12.38
C GLU A 69 8.21 -11.77 -11.41
N ALA A 70 6.94 -11.50 -11.09
CA ALA A 70 6.55 -10.48 -10.12
C ALA A 70 7.11 -10.79 -8.72
N GLU A 71 7.05 -12.05 -8.28
CA GLU A 71 7.59 -12.49 -7.00
C GLU A 71 9.11 -12.33 -6.95
N LYS A 72 9.83 -12.70 -8.01
CA LYS A 72 11.28 -12.52 -8.12
C LYS A 72 11.66 -11.05 -8.00
N THR A 73 10.99 -10.16 -8.73
CA THR A 73 11.26 -8.72 -8.67
C THR A 73 10.95 -8.16 -7.29
N TYR A 74 9.84 -8.55 -6.66
CA TYR A 74 9.51 -8.16 -5.30
C TYR A 74 10.58 -8.62 -4.30
N LYS A 75 11.01 -9.88 -4.37
CA LYS A 75 12.07 -10.45 -3.51
C LYS A 75 13.40 -9.72 -3.65
N VAL A 76 13.77 -9.27 -4.86
CA VAL A 76 14.98 -8.45 -5.04
C VAL A 76 14.82 -7.12 -4.32
N ASN A 77 13.69 -6.43 -4.50
CA ASN A 77 13.47 -5.12 -3.90
C ASN A 77 13.37 -5.18 -2.37
N ILE A 78 12.72 -6.19 -1.81
CA ILE A 78 12.61 -6.34 -0.35
C ILE A 78 13.96 -6.66 0.31
N ARG A 79 14.88 -7.30 -0.42
CA ARG A 79 16.26 -7.55 0.05
C ARG A 79 17.12 -6.29 0.04
N LEU A 80 16.86 -5.37 -0.89
CA LEU A 80 17.53 -4.07 -0.98
C LEU A 80 17.05 -3.11 0.12
N TYR A 81 15.77 -3.21 0.52
CA TYR A 81 15.12 -2.34 1.50
C TYR A 81 14.57 -3.16 2.68
N ARG A 82 15.47 -3.83 3.42
CA ARG A 82 15.07 -4.81 4.46
C ARG A 82 14.25 -4.19 5.58
N GLU A 83 14.53 -2.94 5.93
CA GLU A 83 13.79 -2.14 6.90
C GLU A 83 12.32 -1.90 6.52
N LEU A 84 11.97 -2.14 5.25
CA LEU A 84 10.61 -2.02 4.75
C LEU A 84 9.91 -3.39 4.56
N ALA A 85 10.53 -4.50 4.97
CA ALA A 85 10.02 -5.86 4.74
C ALA A 85 8.57 -6.08 5.20
N ASP A 86 8.29 -5.75 6.46
CA ASP A 86 6.96 -5.92 7.05
C ASP A 86 5.90 -5.08 6.34
N ARG A 87 6.28 -3.86 5.92
CA ARG A 87 5.38 -2.97 5.16
C ARG A 87 5.11 -3.54 3.77
N GLY A 88 6.12 -4.14 3.14
CA GLY A 88 5.99 -4.79 1.84
C GLY A 88 4.97 -5.92 1.86
N GLU A 89 5.03 -6.80 2.87
CA GLU A 89 4.09 -7.92 2.97
C GLU A 89 2.64 -7.44 3.17
N VAL A 90 2.44 -6.44 4.04
CA VAL A 90 1.14 -5.81 4.23
C VAL A 90 0.62 -5.19 2.92
N LEU A 91 1.49 -4.56 2.13
CA LEU A 91 1.12 -3.98 0.84
C LEU A 91 0.68 -5.05 -0.17
N VAL A 92 1.39 -6.18 -0.25
CA VAL A 92 1.00 -7.32 -1.11
C VAL A 92 -0.38 -7.86 -0.71
N GLN A 93 -0.60 -8.07 0.60
CA GLN A 93 -1.89 -8.58 1.09
C GLN A 93 -3.03 -7.59 0.81
N ASN A 94 -2.79 -6.29 0.99
CA ASN A 94 -3.79 -5.26 0.76
C ASN A 94 -4.13 -5.09 -0.73
N SER A 95 -3.13 -5.11 -1.62
CA SER A 95 -3.38 -5.03 -3.07
C SER A 95 -4.15 -6.25 -3.57
N TYR A 96 -3.81 -7.45 -3.10
CA TYR A 96 -4.57 -8.67 -3.37
C TYR A 96 -6.04 -8.53 -2.90
N LYS A 97 -6.27 -8.23 -1.61
CA LYS A 97 -7.62 -8.11 -1.03
C LYS A 97 -8.48 -7.06 -1.75
N LYS A 98 -7.87 -5.98 -2.23
CA LYS A 98 -8.56 -4.93 -2.99
C LYS A 98 -9.09 -5.44 -4.33
N LYS A 99 -8.39 -6.36 -4.99
CA LYS A 99 -8.79 -6.93 -6.29
C LYS A 99 -9.58 -8.23 -6.16
N CYS A 100 -9.35 -8.99 -5.10
CA CYS A 100 -9.98 -10.25 -4.76
C CYS A 100 -10.56 -10.15 -3.32
N PRO A 101 -11.67 -9.40 -3.13
CA PRO A 101 -12.39 -9.45 -1.87
C PRO A 101 -12.97 -10.86 -1.68
N LEU A 102 -12.93 -11.34 -0.44
CA LEU A 102 -13.57 -12.59 -0.03
C LEU A 102 -15.09 -12.52 -0.23
#